data_AF-A0A2E0SGL6-F1
#
_entry.id   AF-A0A2E0SGL6-F1
#
_cell.length_a   1.000
_cell.length_b   1.000
_cell.length_c   1.000
_cell.angle_alpha   90.00
_cell.angle_beta   90.00
_cell.angle_gamma   90.00
#
_symmetry.space_group_name_H-M   'P 1'
#
loop_
_entity.id
_entity.type
_entity.pdbx_description
1 polymer ?
#
loop_
_entity_poly.entity_id
_entity_poly.type
_entity_poly.pdbx_seq_one_letter_code
_entity_poly.pdbx_strand_id
1 'polypeptide(L)'
;MSTDPLPAASSSSRFSWGTAIALIVAATLIMGAGWGIRGAFGHSRGAMMPGAMLGATLAVCAMRPDWWRRAAIICFACSIGWGFGGQSSYGLIIGYSNGGTLLNSMWGYGSLWLVGGLYGGIGAAILALVLTRPRSFLEQFVWPLVLMYIGWLAVRHLVELEPYFEWLLGNGEATADAWWHHLDFLRQSILYYEGGEEAQGSIYWLHDTLWLCVAVTVVLNSLLWAAVPKWRNANALIVLLAVGWFAGMFILIKLAGVRMNPHRAETWAGVLGVQVALLGYFLYHRNWAGFMLSCYGFIAGAYGFSMADFVQTLGNAKWGPIGEYAWLREFGYWTVMEQLFGCFMGFGAAVALIRFNRKGLAPPADDTPSRGIDVLSLLFVFGILMIVNFAKAYYGWLKIENMKTVLLTFPIQNWAVPAAIVYLCVLLFVLLRLRRGKLAMVPASPFGRAQLQAFLITILVLNMYLLLARPTWTNLLTFVLAITIGLLIIFTREEKPVEITTATTPPESFSWFPGPVHWLLWILSPALIWGMATISIGFELQRYQIRFPEEIEEPAETEEQETRLKLREPKGSPDNHEVLSGLRSNT
;
A
#
# COMPACT_ATOMS: atom_id res chain seq x y z
N MET A 1 -43.39 -27.38 32.51
CA MET A 1 -41.93 -27.29 32.75
C MET A 1 -41.25 -27.95 31.56
N SER A 2 -40.89 -27.18 30.53
CA SER A 2 -40.04 -27.67 29.45
C SER A 2 -38.58 -27.44 29.85
N THR A 3 -37.85 -28.53 30.04
CA THR A 3 -36.40 -28.50 30.24
C THR A 3 -35.75 -28.39 28.87
N ASP A 4 -35.52 -27.17 28.40
CA ASP A 4 -34.60 -26.95 27.30
C ASP A 4 -33.19 -27.34 27.76
N PRO A 5 -32.47 -28.21 27.03
CA PRO A 5 -31.10 -28.53 27.37
C PRO A 5 -30.24 -27.27 27.20
N LEU A 6 -29.45 -26.96 28.24
CA LEU A 6 -28.41 -25.93 28.20
C LEU A 6 -27.57 -26.08 26.91
N PRO A 7 -27.25 -25.00 26.20
CA PRO A 7 -26.42 -25.07 25.00
C PRO A 7 -25.07 -25.70 25.39
N ALA A 8 -24.71 -26.76 24.67
CA ALA A 8 -23.43 -27.45 24.83
C ALA A 8 -22.29 -26.42 24.83
N ALA A 9 -21.48 -26.44 25.89
CA ALA A 9 -20.27 -25.64 25.96
C ALA A 9 -19.44 -25.91 24.69
N SER A 10 -19.30 -24.90 23.83
CA SER A 10 -18.49 -24.99 22.62
C SER A 10 -17.09 -25.44 23.02
N SER A 11 -16.67 -26.62 22.58
CA SER A 11 -15.35 -27.17 22.91
C SER A 11 -14.26 -26.27 22.32
N SER A 12 -13.67 -25.42 23.16
CA SER A 12 -12.52 -24.61 22.78
C SER A 12 -11.33 -25.54 22.47
N SER A 13 -10.62 -25.25 21.39
CA SER A 13 -9.52 -26.11 20.93
C SER A 13 -8.17 -25.42 21.08
N ARG A 14 -7.10 -26.21 21.33
CA ARG A 14 -5.72 -25.69 21.26
C ARG A 14 -5.39 -25.34 19.81
N PHE A 15 -4.59 -24.29 19.61
CA PHE A 15 -4.17 -23.85 18.28
C PHE A 15 -3.39 -24.95 17.53
N SER A 16 -4.07 -25.60 16.58
CA SER A 16 -3.56 -26.79 15.89
C SER A 16 -2.66 -26.48 14.70
N TRP A 17 -1.87 -27.46 14.26
CA TRP A 17 -1.10 -27.34 13.00
C TRP A 17 -1.99 -27.13 11.78
N GLY A 18 -3.16 -27.77 11.71
CA GLY A 18 -4.11 -27.54 10.63
C GLY A 18 -4.61 -26.09 10.57
N THR A 19 -4.82 -25.46 11.72
CA THR A 19 -5.18 -24.02 11.79
C THR A 19 -4.02 -23.14 11.35
N ALA A 20 -2.80 -23.45 11.79
CA ALA A 20 -1.59 -22.74 11.38
C ALA A 20 -1.36 -22.80 9.86
N ILE A 21 -1.50 -23.98 9.26
CA ILE A 21 -1.34 -24.18 7.81
C ILE A 21 -2.44 -23.42 7.06
N ALA A 22 -3.70 -23.53 7.49
CA ALA A 22 -4.80 -22.79 6.87
C ALA A 22 -4.56 -21.26 6.89
N LEU A 23 -4.12 -20.72 8.03
CA LEU A 23 -3.76 -19.32 8.16
C LEU A 23 -2.63 -18.92 7.22
N ILE A 24 -1.55 -19.71 7.15
CA ILE A 24 -0.41 -19.44 6.26
C ILE A 24 -0.87 -19.44 4.80
N VAL A 25 -1.53 -20.51 4.35
CA VAL A 25 -1.90 -20.67 2.94
C VAL A 25 -2.88 -19.57 2.52
N ALA A 26 -3.93 -19.33 3.31
CA ALA A 26 -4.91 -18.30 2.98
C ALA A 26 -4.29 -16.90 2.96
N ALA A 27 -3.50 -16.53 3.98
CA ALA A 27 -2.87 -15.20 4.05
C ALA A 27 -1.87 -14.98 2.91
N THR A 28 -1.07 -16.01 2.58
CA THR A 28 -0.10 -15.97 1.49
C THR A 28 -0.80 -15.77 0.15
N LEU A 29 -1.78 -16.62 -0.18
CA LEU A 29 -2.46 -16.57 -1.48
C LEU A 29 -3.31 -15.31 -1.66
N ILE A 30 -4.08 -14.90 -0.64
CA ILE A 30 -4.94 -13.72 -0.73
C ILE A 30 -4.11 -12.44 -0.81
N MET A 31 -3.04 -12.33 -0.02
CA MET A 31 -2.13 -11.19 -0.10
C MET A 31 -1.41 -11.13 -1.45
N GLY A 32 -0.91 -12.27 -1.94
CA GLY A 32 -0.28 -12.37 -3.26
C GLY A 32 -1.23 -11.95 -4.38
N ALA A 33 -2.45 -12.50 -4.40
CA ALA A 33 -3.48 -12.12 -5.36
C ALA A 33 -3.75 -10.60 -5.33
N GLY A 34 -4.04 -10.05 -4.15
CA GLY A 34 -4.31 -8.62 -4.00
C GLY A 34 -3.12 -7.74 -4.40
N TRP A 35 -1.89 -8.21 -4.23
CA TRP A 35 -0.70 -7.46 -4.64
C TRP A 35 -0.48 -7.46 -6.15
N GLY A 36 -0.83 -8.55 -6.84
CA GLY A 36 -0.88 -8.57 -8.31
C GLY A 36 -1.88 -7.56 -8.89
N ILE A 37 -3.02 -7.35 -8.22
CA ILE A 37 -3.95 -6.26 -8.59
C ILE A 37 -3.29 -4.90 -8.39
N ARG A 38 -2.62 -4.74 -7.25
CA ARG A 38 -2.03 -3.48 -6.86
C ARG A 38 -1.11 -2.94 -7.95
N GLY A 39 -0.39 -3.76 -8.71
CA GLY A 39 0.41 -3.30 -9.84
C GLY A 39 -0.37 -2.55 -10.90
N ALA A 40 -1.58 -3.03 -11.23
CA ALA A 40 -2.44 -2.38 -12.19
C ALA A 40 -3.04 -1.06 -11.68
N PHE A 41 -3.20 -0.89 -10.37
CA PHE A 41 -3.69 0.36 -9.76
C PHE A 41 -2.56 1.34 -9.38
N GLY A 42 -1.39 0.83 -9.02
CA GLY A 42 -0.21 1.58 -8.59
C GLY A 42 -0.35 2.24 -7.21
N HIS A 43 0.76 2.80 -6.72
CA HIS A 43 0.81 3.71 -5.56
C HIS A 43 0.28 3.11 -4.24
N SER A 44 0.02 4.00 -3.27
CA SER A 44 -0.51 3.71 -1.93
C SER A 44 -1.94 3.17 -1.97
N ARG A 45 -2.81 3.78 -2.79
CA ARG A 45 -4.24 3.43 -2.91
C ARG A 45 -4.45 2.00 -3.43
N GLY A 46 -3.60 1.55 -4.36
CA GLY A 46 -3.61 0.18 -4.83
C GLY A 46 -3.20 -0.82 -3.75
N ALA A 47 -2.22 -0.46 -2.90
CA ALA A 47 -1.72 -1.32 -1.81
C ALA A 47 -2.68 -1.42 -0.61
N MET A 48 -3.61 -0.48 -0.49
CA MET A 48 -4.66 -0.54 0.52
C MET A 48 -5.64 -1.71 0.32
N MET A 49 -5.87 -2.15 -0.91
CA MET A 49 -6.75 -3.30 -1.22
C MET A 49 -6.20 -4.64 -0.71
N PRO A 50 -4.97 -5.07 -1.07
CA PRO A 50 -4.38 -6.28 -0.50
C PRO A 50 -4.26 -6.21 1.03
N GLY A 51 -3.94 -5.04 1.58
CA GLY A 51 -3.96 -4.85 3.04
C GLY A 51 -5.32 -5.17 3.65
N ALA A 52 -6.41 -4.66 3.08
CA ALA A 52 -7.77 -4.96 3.56
C ALA A 52 -8.11 -6.46 3.44
N MET A 53 -7.74 -7.09 2.31
CA MET A 53 -7.93 -8.52 2.06
C MET A 53 -7.16 -9.37 3.08
N LEU A 54 -5.88 -9.10 3.28
CA LEU A 54 -5.03 -9.76 4.28
C LEU A 54 -5.64 -9.61 5.68
N GLY A 55 -6.00 -8.38 6.09
CA GLY A 55 -6.62 -8.15 7.39
C GLY A 55 -7.88 -8.99 7.61
N ALA A 56 -8.72 -9.15 6.59
CA ALA A 56 -9.93 -9.96 6.68
C ALA A 56 -9.60 -11.45 6.84
N THR A 57 -8.64 -11.94 6.06
CA THR A 57 -8.15 -13.33 6.13
C THR A 57 -7.53 -13.63 7.49
N LEU A 58 -6.68 -12.74 8.00
CA LEU A 58 -6.05 -12.91 9.31
C LEU A 58 -7.08 -12.93 10.43
N ALA A 59 -8.09 -12.06 10.38
CA ALA A 59 -9.16 -12.02 11.39
C ALA A 59 -9.90 -13.36 11.45
N VAL A 60 -10.25 -13.96 10.30
CA VAL A 60 -10.97 -15.24 10.26
C VAL A 60 -10.06 -16.42 10.62
N CYS A 61 -8.97 -16.61 9.89
CA CYS A 61 -8.17 -17.83 9.92
C CYS A 61 -7.31 -17.99 11.18
N ALA A 62 -7.11 -16.91 11.95
CA ALA A 62 -6.45 -17.00 13.24
C ALA A 62 -7.30 -17.65 14.34
N MET A 63 -8.59 -17.85 14.10
CA MET A 63 -9.53 -18.52 15.00
C MET A 63 -9.64 -17.89 16.40
N ARG A 64 -9.45 -16.57 16.49
CA ARG A 64 -9.46 -15.82 17.75
C ARG A 64 -10.74 -14.97 17.90
N PRO A 65 -11.56 -15.20 18.95
CA PRO A 65 -12.79 -14.45 19.18
C PRO A 65 -12.61 -12.94 19.31
N ASP A 66 -11.53 -12.49 19.95
CA ASP A 66 -11.19 -11.08 20.10
C ASP A 66 -10.85 -10.41 18.77
N TRP A 67 -10.28 -11.15 17.82
CA TRP A 67 -9.96 -10.64 16.49
C TRP A 67 -11.20 -10.63 15.57
N TRP A 68 -12.11 -11.60 15.70
CA TRP A 68 -13.41 -11.57 15.00
C TRP A 68 -14.21 -10.31 15.35
N ARG A 69 -14.24 -9.92 16.64
CA ARG A 69 -14.89 -8.69 17.12
C ARG A 69 -14.25 -7.40 16.63
N ARG A 70 -13.02 -7.48 16.09
CA ARG A 70 -12.23 -6.38 15.56
C ARG A 70 -12.01 -6.49 14.05
N ALA A 71 -12.68 -7.40 13.35
CA ALA A 71 -12.44 -7.67 11.93
C ALA A 71 -12.51 -6.42 11.05
N ALA A 72 -13.49 -5.54 11.27
CA ALA A 72 -13.59 -4.24 10.59
C ALA A 72 -12.33 -3.40 10.81
N ILE A 73 -11.91 -3.24 12.07
CA ILE A 73 -10.76 -2.42 12.47
C ILE A 73 -9.45 -3.02 11.95
N ILE A 74 -9.31 -4.35 11.97
CA ILE A 74 -8.15 -5.06 11.44
C ILE A 74 -8.03 -4.82 9.93
N CYS A 75 -9.12 -4.94 9.16
CA CYS A 75 -9.12 -4.64 7.73
C CYS A 75 -8.72 -3.20 7.45
N PHE A 76 -9.29 -2.23 8.18
CA PHE A 76 -8.96 -0.82 8.05
C PHE A 76 -7.48 -0.54 8.35
N ALA A 77 -6.97 -1.08 9.46
CA ALA A 77 -5.59 -0.93 9.88
C ALA A 77 -4.59 -1.56 8.89
N CYS A 78 -4.85 -2.78 8.43
CA CYS A 78 -4.00 -3.40 7.40
C CYS A 78 -4.08 -2.64 6.07
N SER A 79 -5.26 -2.13 5.70
CA SER A 79 -5.44 -1.32 4.51
C SER A 79 -4.55 -0.07 4.55
N ILE A 80 -4.65 0.75 5.60
CA ILE A 80 -3.80 1.94 5.75
C ILE A 80 -2.33 1.56 5.89
N GLY A 81 -2.01 0.54 6.69
CA GLY A 81 -0.64 0.15 6.99
C GLY A 81 0.16 -0.27 5.76
N TRP A 82 -0.35 -1.22 4.96
CA TRP A 82 0.30 -1.60 3.71
C TRP A 82 0.15 -0.53 2.62
N GLY A 83 -0.90 0.29 2.68
CA GLY A 83 -1.04 1.49 1.86
C GLY A 83 0.09 2.50 2.07
N PHE A 84 0.60 2.63 3.29
CA PHE A 84 1.63 3.62 3.65
C PHE A 84 2.96 3.36 2.94
N GLY A 85 3.39 2.10 2.82
CA GLY A 85 4.59 1.73 2.07
C GLY A 85 4.51 2.10 0.58
N GLY A 86 3.29 2.21 0.04
CA GLY A 86 3.03 2.56 -1.36
C GLY A 86 3.29 4.00 -1.75
N GLN A 87 3.87 4.80 -0.85
CA GLN A 87 4.44 6.10 -1.18
C GLN A 87 5.80 5.98 -1.88
N SER A 88 6.51 4.85 -1.73
CA SER A 88 7.83 4.64 -2.35
C SER A 88 7.67 4.10 -3.77
N SER A 89 8.25 4.77 -4.78
CA SER A 89 8.35 4.20 -6.13
C SER A 89 9.55 3.26 -6.24
N TYR A 90 9.35 2.17 -6.97
CA TYR A 90 10.35 1.12 -7.16
C TYR A 90 10.55 0.71 -8.63
N GLY A 91 9.81 1.30 -9.58
CA GLY A 91 9.90 0.89 -10.98
C GLY A 91 11.30 1.07 -11.57
N LEU A 92 11.95 2.17 -11.21
CA LEU A 92 13.36 2.45 -11.54
C LEU A 92 14.33 1.52 -10.78
N ILE A 93 14.00 1.18 -9.53
CA ILE A 93 14.83 0.33 -8.66
C ILE A 93 14.94 -1.09 -9.23
N ILE A 94 13.82 -1.63 -9.74
CA ILE A 94 13.79 -2.90 -10.47
C ILE A 94 14.72 -2.87 -11.69
N GLY A 95 14.77 -1.74 -12.39
CA GLY A 95 15.70 -1.58 -13.50
C GLY A 95 17.15 -1.66 -13.07
N TYR A 96 17.50 -1.03 -11.93
CA TYR A 96 18.86 -1.10 -11.37
C TYR A 96 19.27 -2.53 -11.00
N SER A 97 18.34 -3.38 -10.52
CA SER A 97 18.62 -4.80 -10.27
C SER A 97 19.14 -5.53 -11.52
N ASN A 98 18.76 -5.03 -12.71
CA ASN A 98 19.13 -5.54 -14.02
C ASN A 98 20.17 -4.65 -14.74
N GLY A 99 20.84 -3.75 -14.01
CA GLY A 99 21.74 -2.72 -14.58
C GLY A 99 23.06 -3.26 -15.14
N GLY A 100 23.34 -4.56 -15.00
CA GLY A 100 24.43 -5.22 -15.72
C GLY A 100 25.82 -5.14 -15.09
N THR A 101 25.99 -4.38 -14.01
CA THR A 101 27.19 -4.42 -13.15
C THR A 101 26.81 -4.88 -11.75
N LEU A 102 27.77 -5.42 -11.00
CA LEU A 102 27.53 -5.93 -9.65
C LEU A 102 27.00 -4.82 -8.73
N LEU A 103 27.56 -3.60 -8.80
CA LEU A 103 27.14 -2.49 -7.96
C LEU A 103 25.70 -2.05 -8.26
N ASN A 104 25.36 -1.92 -9.55
CA ASN A 104 23.99 -1.58 -9.96
C ASN A 104 22.98 -2.62 -9.46
N SER A 105 23.27 -3.91 -9.68
CA SER A 105 22.39 -5.00 -9.25
C SER A 105 22.28 -5.10 -7.73
N MET A 106 23.39 -4.94 -6.99
CA MET A 106 23.37 -4.90 -5.52
C MET A 106 22.57 -3.70 -5.01
N TRP A 107 22.69 -2.53 -5.64
CA TRP A 107 21.92 -1.34 -5.30
C TRP A 107 20.43 -1.55 -5.53
N GLY A 108 20.04 -2.11 -6.68
CA GLY A 108 18.65 -2.45 -7.00
C GLY A 108 18.05 -3.40 -5.98
N TYR A 109 18.65 -4.58 -5.79
CA TYR A 109 18.14 -5.57 -4.84
C TYR A 109 18.17 -5.08 -3.39
N GLY A 110 19.20 -4.33 -2.97
CA GLY A 110 19.29 -3.75 -1.63
C GLY A 110 18.24 -2.67 -1.39
N SER A 111 17.96 -1.84 -2.40
CA SER A 111 16.91 -0.83 -2.35
C SER A 111 15.52 -1.47 -2.30
N LEU A 112 15.28 -2.54 -3.09
CA LEU A 112 14.04 -3.32 -3.01
C LEU A 112 13.89 -4.03 -1.68
N TRP A 113 14.98 -4.53 -1.10
CA TRP A 113 14.98 -5.11 0.23
C TRP A 113 14.52 -4.07 1.27
N LEU A 114 15.05 -2.84 1.21
CA LEU A 114 14.62 -1.79 2.13
C LEU A 114 13.15 -1.39 1.89
N VAL A 115 12.78 -1.06 0.65
CA VAL A 115 11.41 -0.65 0.30
C VAL A 115 10.40 -1.73 0.65
N GLY A 116 10.70 -2.99 0.32
CA GLY A 116 9.89 -4.15 0.67
C GLY A 116 9.72 -4.30 2.17
N GLY A 117 10.81 -4.11 2.92
CA GLY A 117 10.78 -4.09 4.37
C GLY A 117 9.88 -3.00 4.93
N LEU A 118 9.90 -1.80 4.35
CA LEU A 118 9.03 -0.70 4.79
C LEU A 118 7.54 -1.00 4.58
N TYR A 119 7.16 -1.63 3.45
CA TYR A 119 5.78 -2.08 3.24
C TYR A 119 5.32 -3.05 4.33
N GLY A 120 6.06 -4.14 4.51
CA GLY A 120 5.68 -5.18 5.46
C GLY A 120 5.79 -4.73 6.91
N GLY A 121 6.81 -3.95 7.24
CA GLY A 121 7.11 -3.50 8.60
C GLY A 121 6.08 -2.51 9.14
N ILE A 122 5.70 -1.50 8.34
CA ILE A 122 4.69 -0.50 8.73
C ILE A 122 3.31 -1.13 8.73
N GLY A 123 3.00 -1.95 7.73
CA GLY A 123 1.76 -2.73 7.68
C GLY A 123 1.55 -3.55 8.95
N ALA A 124 2.56 -4.35 9.30
CA ALA A 124 2.53 -5.20 10.48
C ALA A 124 2.55 -4.40 11.79
N ALA A 125 3.22 -3.25 11.84
CA ALA A 125 3.18 -2.34 12.99
C ALA A 125 1.76 -1.79 13.23
N ILE A 126 1.09 -1.28 12.19
CA ILE A 126 -0.26 -0.73 12.33
C ILE A 126 -1.26 -1.84 12.70
N LEU A 127 -1.12 -3.04 12.12
CA LEU A 127 -1.87 -4.22 12.56
C LEU A 127 -1.64 -4.50 14.05
N ALA A 128 -0.39 -4.45 14.52
CA ALA A 128 -0.07 -4.72 15.91
C ALA A 128 -0.75 -3.76 16.88
N LEU A 129 -0.90 -2.48 16.52
CA LEU A 129 -1.62 -1.51 17.35
C LEU A 129 -3.06 -1.98 17.60
N VAL A 130 -3.74 -2.51 16.59
CA VAL A 130 -5.12 -3.03 16.74
C VAL A 130 -5.19 -4.29 17.59
N LEU A 131 -4.18 -5.16 17.47
CA LEU A 131 -4.13 -6.44 18.18
C LEU A 131 -3.68 -6.30 19.65
N THR A 132 -3.00 -5.21 20.02
CA THR A 132 -2.39 -5.05 21.35
C THR A 132 -2.97 -3.91 22.18
N ARG A 133 -3.67 -2.95 21.56
CA ARG A 133 -4.21 -1.77 22.27
C ARG A 133 -5.70 -1.92 22.58
N PRO A 134 -6.17 -1.34 23.69
CA PRO A 134 -7.58 -1.36 24.06
C PRO A 134 -8.45 -0.61 23.04
N ARG A 135 -9.74 -0.92 22.98
CA ARG A 135 -10.66 -0.30 22.01
C ARG A 135 -10.79 1.20 22.25
N SER A 136 -10.78 1.63 23.52
CA SER A 136 -10.80 3.05 23.90
C SER A 136 -9.67 3.85 23.27
N PHE A 137 -8.47 3.26 23.11
CA PHE A 137 -7.34 3.89 22.44
C PHE A 137 -7.59 4.03 20.94
N LEU A 138 -8.14 3.00 20.29
CA LEU A 138 -8.43 3.02 18.85
C LEU A 138 -9.56 4.01 18.50
N GLU A 139 -10.56 4.17 19.36
CA GLU A 139 -11.63 5.16 19.21
C GLU A 139 -11.12 6.61 19.22
N GLN A 140 -9.94 6.87 19.81
CA GLN A 140 -9.34 8.21 19.78
C GLN A 140 -8.92 8.65 18.38
N PHE A 141 -8.71 7.72 17.44
CA PHE A 141 -8.24 8.02 16.08
C PHE A 141 -9.34 8.47 15.13
N VAL A 142 -10.62 8.25 15.47
CA VAL A 142 -11.74 8.45 14.53
C VAL A 142 -11.74 9.86 13.97
N TRP A 143 -11.83 10.88 14.83
CA TRP A 143 -11.90 12.26 14.40
C TRP A 143 -10.57 12.85 13.96
N PRO A 144 -9.43 12.61 14.64
CA PRO A 144 -8.12 13.03 14.13
C PRO A 144 -7.86 12.56 12.70
N LEU A 145 -8.13 11.30 12.37
CA LEU A 145 -7.94 10.79 11.00
C LEU A 145 -8.92 11.43 9.99
N VAL A 146 -10.19 11.61 10.36
CA VAL A 146 -11.19 12.25 9.50
C VAL A 146 -10.82 13.71 9.22
N LEU A 147 -10.50 14.49 10.26
CA LEU A 147 -10.13 15.89 10.13
C LEU A 147 -8.82 16.07 9.38
N MET A 148 -7.83 15.19 9.62
CA MET A 148 -6.58 15.15 8.87
C MET A 148 -6.83 14.91 7.38
N TYR A 149 -7.67 13.92 7.04
CA TYR A 149 -8.00 13.65 5.64
C TYR A 149 -8.78 14.80 4.99
N ILE A 150 -9.72 15.42 5.71
CA ILE A 150 -10.41 16.64 5.24
C ILE A 150 -9.40 17.77 5.02
N GLY A 151 -8.42 17.94 5.91
CA GLY A 151 -7.33 18.92 5.74
C GLY A 151 -6.52 18.66 4.48
N TRP A 152 -6.18 17.40 4.18
CA TRP A 152 -5.50 17.04 2.93
C TRP A 152 -6.35 17.33 1.70
N LEU A 153 -7.65 17.04 1.74
CA LEU A 153 -8.57 17.37 0.66
C LEU A 153 -8.73 18.88 0.46
N ALA A 154 -8.83 19.64 1.55
CA ALA A 154 -8.94 21.10 1.50
C ALA A 154 -7.70 21.72 0.86
N VAL A 155 -6.51 21.26 1.24
CA VAL A 155 -5.25 21.71 0.65
C VAL A 155 -5.16 21.33 -0.82
N ARG A 156 -5.60 20.12 -1.20
CA ARG A 156 -5.67 19.71 -2.60
C ARG A 156 -6.59 20.60 -3.43
N HIS A 157 -7.78 20.93 -2.93
CA HIS A 157 -8.74 21.76 -3.66
C HIS A 157 -8.39 23.25 -3.64
N LEU A 158 -7.73 23.74 -2.59
CA LEU A 158 -7.25 25.12 -2.52
C LEU A 158 -6.35 25.46 -3.70
N VAL A 159 -5.49 24.52 -4.08
CA VAL A 159 -4.59 24.65 -5.23
C VAL A 159 -5.33 24.70 -6.56
N GLU A 160 -6.54 24.14 -6.66
CA GLU A 160 -7.36 24.19 -7.87
C GLU A 160 -8.12 25.53 -8.03
N LEU A 161 -8.01 26.44 -7.05
CA LEU A 161 -8.73 27.74 -7.05
C LEU A 161 -7.98 28.87 -7.77
N GLU A 162 -6.75 28.66 -8.23
CA GLU A 162 -5.98 29.69 -8.93
C GLU A 162 -6.77 30.36 -10.08
N PRO A 163 -7.42 29.62 -11.01
CA PRO A 163 -8.21 30.25 -12.07
C PRO A 163 -9.40 31.06 -11.56
N TYR A 164 -9.95 30.69 -10.39
CA TYR A 164 -11.05 31.43 -9.78
C TYR A 164 -10.57 32.76 -9.18
N PHE A 165 -9.40 32.78 -8.54
CA PHE A 165 -8.78 34.01 -8.05
C PHE A 165 -8.42 34.94 -9.21
N GLU A 166 -7.86 34.42 -10.29
CA GLU A 166 -7.56 35.22 -11.49
C GLU A 166 -8.83 35.83 -12.10
N TRP A 167 -9.91 35.06 -12.17
CA TRP A 167 -11.20 35.57 -12.65
C TRP A 167 -11.80 36.64 -11.73
N LEU A 168 -11.74 36.43 -10.41
CA LEU A 168 -12.38 37.32 -9.43
C LEU A 168 -11.58 38.59 -9.17
N LEU A 169 -10.25 38.49 -9.10
CA LEU A 169 -9.33 39.54 -8.65
C LEU A 169 -8.51 40.14 -9.80
N GLY A 170 -8.59 39.56 -10.99
CA GLY A 170 -7.88 40.00 -12.19
C GLY A 170 -6.48 39.41 -12.31
N ASN A 171 -6.02 39.27 -13.54
CA ASN A 171 -4.67 38.82 -13.89
C ASN A 171 -3.93 39.95 -14.61
N GLY A 172 -3.21 40.79 -13.85
CA GLY A 172 -2.48 41.95 -14.35
C GLY A 172 -1.33 42.37 -13.43
N GLU A 173 -0.59 43.44 -13.75
CA GLU A 173 0.59 43.86 -12.97
C GLU A 173 0.31 44.07 -11.47
N ALA A 174 -0.90 44.53 -11.12
CA ALA A 174 -1.29 44.73 -9.72
C ALA A 174 -1.44 43.43 -8.91
N THR A 175 -1.61 42.28 -9.58
CA THR A 175 -1.75 40.96 -8.97
C THR A 175 -0.57 40.03 -9.28
N ALA A 176 0.47 40.51 -9.97
CA ALA A 176 1.62 39.69 -10.38
C ALA A 176 2.33 38.99 -9.21
N ASP A 177 2.43 39.64 -8.05
CA ASP A 177 3.06 39.09 -6.83
C ASP A 177 2.04 38.48 -5.86
N ALA A 178 0.80 38.25 -6.30
CA ALA A 178 -0.23 37.72 -5.43
C ALA A 178 0.06 36.26 -5.05
N TRP A 179 -0.21 35.93 -3.79
CA TRP A 179 0.13 34.63 -3.22
C TRP A 179 -0.50 33.43 -3.96
N TRP A 180 -1.63 33.63 -4.66
CA TRP A 180 -2.29 32.56 -5.40
C TRP A 180 -1.53 32.12 -6.66
N HIS A 181 -0.65 32.96 -7.24
CA HIS A 181 0.25 32.56 -8.32
C HIS A 181 1.40 31.65 -7.85
N HIS A 182 1.56 31.49 -6.53
CA HIS A 182 2.47 30.50 -5.93
C HIS A 182 1.75 29.20 -5.59
N LEU A 183 0.46 29.04 -5.93
CA LEU A 183 -0.28 27.78 -5.72
C LEU A 183 0.30 26.64 -6.54
N ASP A 184 0.95 26.90 -7.67
CA ASP A 184 1.64 25.88 -8.47
C ASP A 184 2.76 25.18 -7.68
N PHE A 185 3.49 25.89 -6.81
CA PHE A 185 4.45 25.26 -5.89
C PHE A 185 3.77 24.29 -4.93
N LEU A 186 2.61 24.67 -4.38
CA LEU A 186 1.82 23.78 -3.53
C LEU A 186 1.24 22.61 -4.34
N ARG A 187 0.85 22.83 -5.60
CA ARG A 187 0.38 21.80 -6.53
C ARG A 187 1.40 20.71 -6.73
N GLN A 188 2.64 21.09 -7.01
CA GLN A 188 3.77 20.18 -7.19
C GLN A 188 4.03 19.37 -5.90
N SER A 189 3.87 19.98 -4.71
CA SER A 189 4.04 19.27 -3.44
C SER A 189 2.91 18.28 -3.09
N ILE A 190 1.76 18.36 -3.77
CA ILE A 190 0.58 17.50 -3.52
C ILE A 190 0.45 16.41 -4.59
N LEU A 191 0.71 16.76 -5.84
CA LEU A 191 0.72 15.84 -6.95
C LEU A 191 2.09 15.20 -7.03
N TYR A 192 2.17 13.89 -6.78
CA TYR A 192 3.37 13.08 -6.98
C TYR A 192 4.03 13.46 -8.32
N TYR A 193 5.13 14.21 -8.26
CA TYR A 193 5.84 14.66 -9.43
C TYR A 193 6.88 13.60 -9.79
N GLU A 194 7.11 13.39 -11.08
CA GLU A 194 8.33 12.75 -11.54
C GLU A 194 9.26 13.93 -11.80
N GLY A 195 10.21 14.17 -10.89
CA GLY A 195 11.19 15.24 -11.02
C GLY A 195 11.73 15.33 -12.44
N GLY A 196 11.64 16.52 -13.04
CA GLY A 196 12.41 16.84 -14.24
C GLY A 196 13.90 16.92 -13.90
N GLU A 197 14.75 16.98 -14.92
CA GLU A 197 16.22 17.17 -14.78
C GLU A 197 16.61 18.45 -14.01
N GLU A 198 15.69 19.40 -13.85
CA GLU A 198 15.95 20.78 -13.39
C GLU A 198 15.84 21.02 -11.88
N ALA A 199 15.41 20.05 -11.09
CA ALA A 199 15.11 20.29 -9.69
C ALA A 199 16.40 20.23 -8.83
N GLN A 200 17.17 21.33 -8.85
CA GLN A 200 18.43 21.52 -8.12
C GLN A 200 18.30 22.63 -7.07
N GLY A 201 18.97 22.49 -5.92
CA GLY A 201 19.03 23.53 -4.88
C GLY A 201 18.71 23.06 -3.45
N SER A 202 18.69 24.02 -2.51
CA SER A 202 18.62 23.73 -1.07
C SER A 202 17.26 23.21 -0.58
N ILE A 203 16.18 23.53 -1.33
CA ILE A 203 14.78 23.19 -1.04
C ILE A 203 14.21 22.10 -1.95
N TYR A 204 15.01 21.51 -2.85
CA TYR A 204 14.57 20.52 -3.84
C TYR A 204 13.70 19.38 -3.26
N TRP A 205 14.09 18.84 -2.11
CA TRP A 205 13.39 17.73 -1.47
C TRP A 205 11.94 18.08 -1.07
N LEU A 206 11.57 19.36 -1.01
CA LEU A 206 10.20 19.84 -0.83
C LEU A 206 9.42 19.87 -2.16
N HIS A 207 10.06 20.06 -3.31
CA HIS A 207 9.32 20.16 -4.59
C HIS A 207 8.72 18.82 -5.05
N ASP A 208 9.33 17.70 -4.66
CA ASP A 208 9.03 16.38 -5.21
C ASP A 208 8.41 15.41 -4.17
N THR A 209 7.87 15.92 -3.06
CA THR A 209 7.36 15.06 -1.98
C THR A 209 6.08 15.57 -1.33
N LEU A 210 5.39 14.67 -0.63
CA LEU A 210 4.12 14.93 0.08
C LEU A 210 4.28 15.79 1.36
N TRP A 211 5.35 16.59 1.47
CA TRP A 211 5.69 17.31 2.70
C TRP A 211 4.58 18.25 3.16
N LEU A 212 3.81 18.85 2.25
CA LEU A 212 2.72 19.76 2.61
C LEU A 212 1.60 19.02 3.35
N CYS A 213 1.23 17.82 2.89
CA CYS A 213 0.28 16.96 3.61
C CYS A 213 0.83 16.56 4.99
N VAL A 214 2.14 16.32 5.10
CA VAL A 214 2.80 16.00 6.38
C VAL A 214 2.83 17.21 7.31
N ALA A 215 3.10 18.41 6.80
CA ALA A 215 3.09 19.67 7.56
C ALA A 215 1.69 19.98 8.10
N VAL A 216 0.67 19.87 7.25
CA VAL A 216 -0.75 20.01 7.65
C VAL A 216 -1.09 19.00 8.74
N THR A 217 -0.61 17.75 8.61
CA THR A 217 -0.77 16.72 9.64
C THR A 217 -0.15 17.16 10.97
N VAL A 218 1.08 17.67 10.97
CA VAL A 218 1.75 18.14 12.19
C VAL A 218 0.97 19.29 12.84
N VAL A 219 0.64 20.34 12.07
CA VAL A 219 -0.05 21.52 12.61
C VAL A 219 -1.42 21.15 13.14
N LEU A 220 -2.27 20.51 12.31
CA LEU A 220 -3.63 20.17 12.69
C LEU A 220 -3.66 19.25 13.91
N ASN A 221 -2.87 18.18 13.91
CA ASN A 221 -2.90 17.22 15.02
C ASN A 221 -2.26 17.80 16.29
N SER A 222 -1.30 18.72 16.19
CA SER A 222 -0.78 19.45 17.37
C SER A 222 -1.85 20.37 17.97
N LEU A 223 -2.62 21.06 17.14
CA LEU A 223 -3.74 21.88 17.60
C LEU A 223 -4.84 21.02 18.24
N LEU A 224 -5.19 19.89 17.62
CA LEU A 224 -6.16 18.94 18.18
C LEU A 224 -5.66 18.30 19.48
N TRP A 225 -4.37 18.02 19.59
CA TRP A 225 -3.74 17.53 20.82
C TRP A 225 -3.86 18.55 21.96
N ALA A 226 -3.65 19.83 21.68
CA ALA A 226 -3.79 20.91 22.65
C ALA A 226 -5.26 21.12 23.04
N ALA A 227 -6.17 21.17 22.05
CA ALA A 227 -7.57 21.54 22.23
C ALA A 227 -8.46 20.41 22.76
N VAL A 228 -8.16 19.14 22.47
CA VAL A 228 -9.07 18.01 22.75
C VAL A 228 -8.38 16.91 23.57
N PRO A 229 -8.47 16.95 24.92
CA PRO A 229 -7.76 16.02 25.80
C PRO A 229 -8.02 14.54 25.51
N LYS A 230 -9.26 14.19 25.13
CA LYS A 230 -9.66 12.80 24.82
C LYS A 230 -8.97 12.20 23.59
N TRP A 231 -8.36 13.00 22.73
CA TRP A 231 -7.67 12.55 21.51
C TRP A 231 -6.15 12.67 21.61
N ARG A 232 -5.60 12.99 22.79
CA ARG A 232 -4.17 13.27 22.93
C ARG A 232 -3.27 12.13 22.50
N ASN A 233 -3.59 10.88 22.84
CA ASN A 233 -2.70 9.77 22.48
C ASN A 233 -2.70 9.52 20.97
N ALA A 234 -3.87 9.62 20.31
CA ALA A 234 -3.98 9.47 18.87
C ALA A 234 -3.21 10.58 18.13
N ASN A 235 -3.45 11.85 18.49
CA ASN A 235 -2.75 12.98 17.88
C ASN A 235 -1.24 12.93 18.15
N ALA A 236 -0.81 12.56 19.37
CA ALA A 236 0.60 12.45 19.70
C ALA A 236 1.30 11.39 18.84
N LEU A 237 0.67 10.23 18.62
CA LEU A 237 1.21 9.22 17.70
C LEU A 237 1.24 9.75 16.26
N ILE A 238 0.16 10.36 15.77
CA ILE A 238 0.11 10.92 14.40
C ILE A 238 1.22 11.97 14.19
N VAL A 239 1.41 12.88 15.15
CA VAL A 239 2.49 13.88 15.11
C VAL A 239 3.86 13.22 15.17
N LEU A 240 4.07 12.23 16.04
CA LEU A 240 5.32 11.48 16.12
C LEU A 240 5.69 10.84 14.77
N LEU A 241 4.72 10.24 14.08
CA LEU A 241 4.95 9.66 12.75
C LEU A 241 5.26 10.73 11.71
N ALA A 242 4.53 11.85 11.71
CA ALA A 242 4.75 12.95 10.77
C ALA A 242 6.13 13.63 10.99
N VAL A 243 6.54 13.82 12.23
CA VAL A 243 7.89 14.30 12.59
C VAL A 243 8.95 13.28 12.18
N GLY A 244 8.71 11.99 12.41
CA GLY A 244 9.57 10.91 11.92
C GLY A 244 9.77 10.97 10.41
N TRP A 245 8.69 11.21 9.65
CA TRP A 245 8.76 11.40 8.20
C TRP A 245 9.68 12.56 7.80
N PHE A 246 9.51 13.73 8.42
CA PHE A 246 10.39 14.89 8.17
C PHE A 246 11.84 14.61 8.56
N ALA A 247 12.06 13.97 9.70
CA ALA A 247 13.40 13.61 10.15
C ALA A 247 14.09 12.66 9.15
N GLY A 248 13.38 11.65 8.64
CA GLY A 248 13.90 10.75 7.62
C GLY A 248 14.30 11.48 6.33
N MET A 249 13.41 12.33 5.80
CA MET A 249 13.69 13.15 4.62
C MET A 249 14.89 14.09 4.84
N PHE A 250 14.92 14.82 5.95
CA PHE A 250 15.97 15.78 6.24
C PHE A 250 17.33 15.09 6.47
N ILE A 251 17.38 14.03 7.26
CA ILE A 251 18.64 13.35 7.57
C ILE A 251 19.19 12.63 6.34
N LEU A 252 18.37 11.85 5.65
CA LEU A 252 18.86 10.97 4.57
C LEU A 252 19.04 11.71 3.26
N ILE A 253 18.08 12.55 2.88
CA ILE A 253 18.12 13.24 1.58
C ILE A 253 18.92 14.53 1.67
N LYS A 254 18.66 15.36 2.69
CA LYS A 254 19.30 16.68 2.80
C LYS A 254 20.69 16.64 3.42
N LEU A 255 20.89 15.93 4.54
CA LEU A 255 22.20 15.87 5.20
C LEU A 255 23.13 14.82 4.60
N ALA A 256 22.64 13.60 4.38
CA ALA A 256 23.47 12.50 3.88
C ALA A 256 23.54 12.40 2.35
N GLY A 257 22.67 13.11 1.61
CA GLY A 257 22.66 13.11 0.14
C GLY A 257 22.30 11.76 -0.49
N VAL A 258 21.72 10.83 0.27
CA VAL A 258 21.42 9.47 -0.19
C VAL A 258 20.19 9.51 -1.08
N ARG A 259 20.39 9.28 -2.38
CA ARG A 259 19.30 9.23 -3.36
C ARG A 259 19.15 7.81 -3.90
N MET A 260 18.02 7.19 -3.58
CA MET A 260 17.69 5.83 -4.02
C MET A 260 17.22 5.83 -5.46
N ASN A 261 16.47 6.85 -5.86
CA ASN A 261 15.69 6.80 -7.09
C ASN A 261 15.64 8.12 -7.90
N PRO A 262 16.77 8.78 -8.26
CA PRO A 262 16.71 9.93 -9.18
C PRO A 262 16.15 9.50 -10.54
N HIS A 263 15.18 10.15 -11.17
CA HIS A 263 14.55 11.47 -11.02
C HIS A 263 13.18 11.46 -10.28
N ARG A 264 12.92 10.47 -9.44
CA ARG A 264 11.64 10.30 -8.73
C ARG A 264 11.72 10.78 -7.27
N ALA A 265 10.53 11.04 -6.73
CA ALA A 265 10.32 11.33 -5.32
C ALA A 265 11.04 10.34 -4.37
N GLU A 266 11.87 10.89 -3.47
CA GLU A 266 12.66 10.15 -2.48
C GLU A 266 11.88 9.86 -1.18
N THR A 267 10.56 9.64 -1.30
CA THR A 267 9.62 9.43 -0.18
C THR A 267 9.96 8.22 0.68
N TRP A 268 10.74 7.26 0.18
CA TRP A 268 11.23 6.10 0.96
C TRP A 268 11.95 6.54 2.24
N ALA A 269 12.67 7.67 2.21
CA ALA A 269 13.41 8.18 3.36
C ALA A 269 12.45 8.64 4.47
N GLY A 270 11.39 9.36 4.10
CA GLY A 270 10.33 9.72 5.03
C GLY A 270 9.57 8.50 5.56
N VAL A 271 9.28 7.51 4.70
CA VAL A 271 8.64 6.26 5.11
C VAL A 271 9.53 5.46 6.08
N LEU A 272 10.85 5.45 5.87
CA LEU A 272 11.81 4.88 6.82
C LEU A 272 11.78 5.62 8.16
N GLY A 273 11.71 6.96 8.14
CA GLY A 273 11.52 7.76 9.34
C GLY A 273 10.25 7.40 10.12
N VAL A 274 9.13 7.16 9.43
CA VAL A 274 7.87 6.65 10.03
C VAL A 274 8.06 5.28 10.65
N GLN A 275 8.75 4.36 9.96
CA GLN A 275 9.04 3.03 10.48
C GLN A 275 9.87 3.10 11.78
N VAL A 276 10.92 3.94 11.81
CA VAL A 276 11.74 4.15 13.01
C VAL A 276 10.91 4.74 14.14
N ALA A 277 10.07 5.74 13.86
CA ALA A 277 9.17 6.34 14.84
C ALA A 277 8.17 5.33 15.43
N LEU A 278 7.61 4.43 14.61
CA LEU A 278 6.74 3.34 15.07
C LEU A 278 7.48 2.35 15.98
N LEU A 279 8.71 1.95 15.62
CA LEU A 279 9.52 1.07 16.46
C LEU A 279 9.87 1.76 17.78
N GLY A 280 10.27 3.04 17.73
CA GLY A 280 10.51 3.86 18.92
C GLY A 280 9.29 3.95 19.83
N TYR A 281 8.09 4.12 19.26
CA TYR A 281 6.83 4.10 20.00
C TYR A 281 6.60 2.76 20.71
N PHE A 282 6.82 1.62 20.03
CA PHE A 282 6.71 0.31 20.66
C PHE A 282 7.73 0.09 21.76
N LEU A 283 8.98 0.50 21.57
CA LEU A 283 10.02 0.40 22.58
C LEU A 283 9.69 1.26 23.81
N TYR A 284 9.26 2.50 23.60
CA TYR A 284 8.86 3.42 24.66
C TYR A 284 7.70 2.88 25.51
N HIS A 285 6.67 2.32 24.86
CA HIS A 285 5.55 1.69 25.54
C HIS A 285 5.80 0.24 25.95
N ARG A 286 7.03 -0.27 25.78
CA ARG A 286 7.43 -1.67 26.01
C ARG A 286 6.54 -2.69 25.29
N ASN A 287 5.85 -2.31 24.22
CA ASN A 287 4.98 -3.19 23.44
C ASN A 287 5.82 -4.09 22.53
N TRP A 288 6.45 -5.10 23.14
CA TRP A 288 7.32 -6.06 22.46
C TRP A 288 6.55 -6.95 21.48
N ALA A 289 5.26 -7.21 21.73
CA ALA A 289 4.41 -7.89 20.75
C ALA A 289 4.31 -7.08 19.44
N GLY A 290 4.10 -5.76 19.53
CA GLY A 290 4.07 -4.90 18.36
C GLY A 290 5.41 -4.73 17.68
N PHE A 291 6.49 -4.61 18.46
CA PHE A 291 7.85 -4.63 17.93
C PHE A 291 8.14 -5.90 17.14
N MET A 292 7.80 -7.07 17.69
CA MET A 292 7.98 -8.37 17.03
C MET A 292 7.21 -8.44 15.71
N LEU A 293 5.92 -8.09 15.72
CA LEU A 293 5.09 -8.18 14.53
C LEU A 293 5.62 -7.24 13.43
N SER A 294 6.04 -6.02 13.77
CA SER A 294 6.68 -5.11 12.82
C SER A 294 7.99 -5.67 12.25
N CYS A 295 8.85 -6.27 13.10
CA CYS A 295 10.09 -6.89 12.64
C CYS A 295 9.85 -8.06 11.67
N TYR A 296 8.90 -8.94 11.99
CA TYR A 296 8.52 -10.06 11.12
C TYR A 296 7.92 -9.57 9.79
N GLY A 297 7.09 -8.53 9.83
CA GLY A 297 6.58 -7.88 8.63
C GLY A 297 7.71 -7.30 7.78
N PHE A 298 8.66 -6.61 8.40
CA PHE A 298 9.79 -6.00 7.72
C PHE A 298 10.64 -7.06 7.02
N ILE A 299 11.11 -8.08 7.74
CA ILE A 299 12.00 -9.08 7.12
C ILE A 299 11.29 -9.86 6.00
N ALA A 300 10.00 -10.15 6.16
CA ALA A 300 9.22 -10.83 5.15
C ALA A 300 9.02 -9.97 3.90
N GLY A 301 8.73 -8.68 4.06
CA GLY A 301 8.65 -7.76 2.94
C GLY A 301 10.00 -7.54 2.24
N ALA A 302 11.08 -7.48 3.01
CA ALA A 302 12.42 -7.21 2.51
C ALA A 302 12.97 -8.35 1.64
N TYR A 303 12.92 -9.57 2.17
CA TYR A 303 13.22 -10.77 1.37
C TYR A 303 12.21 -10.93 0.25
N GLY A 304 10.93 -10.69 0.53
CA GLY A 304 9.86 -10.87 -0.44
C GLY A 304 10.03 -10.05 -1.70
N PHE A 305 10.38 -8.76 -1.58
CA PHE A 305 10.51 -7.91 -2.75
C PHE A 305 11.78 -8.23 -3.55
N SER A 306 12.92 -8.33 -2.86
CA SER A 306 14.20 -8.62 -3.51
C SER A 306 14.22 -9.98 -4.22
N MET A 307 13.68 -11.03 -3.59
CA MET A 307 13.57 -12.36 -4.21
C MET A 307 12.53 -12.41 -5.31
N ALA A 308 11.39 -11.71 -5.16
CA ALA A 308 10.37 -11.66 -6.21
C ALA A 308 10.89 -10.96 -7.47
N ASP A 309 11.66 -9.89 -7.31
CA ASP A 309 12.32 -9.22 -8.42
C ASP A 309 13.40 -10.10 -9.06
N PHE A 310 14.16 -10.86 -8.26
CA PHE A 310 15.07 -11.85 -8.82
C PHE A 310 14.33 -12.91 -9.68
N VAL A 311 13.14 -13.36 -9.26
CA VAL A 311 12.30 -14.24 -10.09
C VAL A 311 11.80 -13.53 -11.36
N GLN A 312 11.49 -12.24 -11.28
CA GLN A 312 11.18 -11.44 -12.47
C GLN A 312 12.34 -11.43 -13.45
N THR A 313 13.55 -11.15 -12.94
CA THR A 313 14.80 -11.12 -13.70
C THR A 313 15.03 -12.45 -14.40
N LEU A 314 14.89 -13.58 -13.69
CA LEU A 314 14.97 -14.93 -14.26
C LEU A 314 13.97 -15.13 -15.41
N GLY A 315 12.73 -14.68 -15.20
CA GLY A 315 11.68 -14.78 -16.19
C GLY A 315 11.94 -13.98 -17.46
N ASN A 316 12.38 -12.73 -17.28
CA ASN A 316 12.76 -11.84 -18.39
C ASN A 316 13.97 -12.37 -19.16
N ALA A 317 14.94 -12.97 -18.46
CA ALA A 317 16.11 -13.62 -19.04
C ALA A 317 15.78 -14.97 -19.70
N LYS A 318 14.57 -15.50 -19.47
CA LYS A 318 14.17 -16.85 -19.87
C LYS A 318 15.19 -17.89 -19.42
N TRP A 319 15.68 -17.75 -18.19
CA TRP A 319 16.80 -18.54 -17.70
C TRP A 319 16.34 -19.89 -17.11
N GLY A 320 17.15 -20.92 -17.30
CA GLY A 320 16.90 -22.27 -16.76
C GLY A 320 15.56 -22.86 -17.25
N PRO A 321 14.78 -23.51 -16.35
CA PRO A 321 13.51 -24.14 -16.73
C PRO A 321 12.49 -23.18 -17.39
N ILE A 322 12.56 -21.88 -17.07
CA ILE A 322 11.66 -20.89 -17.67
C ILE A 322 11.90 -20.76 -19.19
N GLY A 323 13.15 -20.83 -19.63
CA GLY A 323 13.49 -20.81 -21.06
C GLY A 323 13.08 -22.09 -21.79
N GLU A 324 13.19 -23.23 -21.10
CA GLU A 324 12.94 -24.56 -21.66
C GLU A 324 11.44 -24.82 -21.92
N TYR A 325 10.56 -24.43 -20.98
CA TYR A 325 9.15 -24.74 -21.08
C TYR A 325 8.32 -23.58 -21.65
N ALA A 326 7.62 -23.82 -22.77
CA ALA A 326 6.80 -22.80 -23.44
C ALA A 326 5.75 -22.15 -22.52
N TRP A 327 5.04 -22.94 -21.72
CA TRP A 327 3.99 -22.44 -20.83
C TRP A 327 4.53 -21.52 -19.71
N LEU A 328 5.79 -21.67 -19.29
CA LEU A 328 6.42 -20.77 -18.32
C LEU A 328 6.78 -19.40 -18.92
N ARG A 329 6.92 -19.30 -20.24
CA ARG A 329 7.21 -18.04 -20.94
C ARG A 329 5.98 -17.16 -21.16
N GLU A 330 4.78 -17.70 -20.96
CA GLU A 330 3.51 -16.98 -21.13
C GLU A 330 3.13 -16.11 -19.92
N PHE A 331 3.85 -16.25 -18.80
CA PHE A 331 3.60 -15.47 -17.60
C PHE A 331 4.14 -14.04 -17.74
N GLY A 332 3.32 -13.07 -17.32
CA GLY A 332 3.78 -11.70 -17.14
C GLY A 332 4.61 -11.61 -15.86
N TYR A 333 5.93 -11.68 -15.99
CA TYR A 333 6.83 -11.78 -14.83
C TYR A 333 6.82 -10.56 -13.90
N TRP A 334 6.41 -9.39 -14.40
CA TRP A 334 6.10 -8.23 -13.55
C TRP A 334 4.99 -8.55 -12.54
N THR A 335 3.86 -9.08 -13.02
CA THR A 335 2.73 -9.46 -12.16
C THR A 335 3.10 -10.63 -11.24
N VAL A 336 3.89 -11.58 -11.73
CA VAL A 336 4.40 -12.68 -10.90
C VAL A 336 5.23 -12.14 -9.74
N MET A 337 6.13 -11.18 -10.00
CA MET A 337 6.91 -10.53 -8.95
C MET A 337 6.02 -9.83 -7.93
N GLU A 338 5.02 -9.08 -8.38
CA GLU A 338 4.10 -8.41 -7.45
C GLU A 338 3.32 -9.42 -6.60
N GLN A 339 2.83 -10.50 -7.21
CA GLN A 339 2.14 -11.57 -6.49
C GLN A 339 3.07 -12.28 -5.49
N LEU A 340 4.30 -12.59 -5.87
CA LEU A 340 5.28 -13.21 -4.97
C LEU A 340 5.62 -12.30 -3.80
N PHE A 341 5.84 -11.01 -4.06
CA PHE A 341 6.08 -10.04 -2.99
C PHE A 341 4.91 -10.00 -2.00
N GLY A 342 3.67 -9.99 -2.50
CA GLY A 342 2.47 -10.13 -1.66
C GLY A 342 2.43 -11.44 -0.87
N CYS A 343 2.74 -12.57 -1.50
CA CYS A 343 2.82 -13.88 -0.85
C CYS A 343 3.76 -13.86 0.36
N PHE A 344 4.97 -13.32 0.20
CA PHE A 344 5.95 -13.23 1.29
C PHE A 344 5.45 -12.37 2.46
N MET A 345 4.82 -11.23 2.19
CA MET A 345 4.23 -10.39 3.25
C MET A 345 3.09 -11.10 3.98
N GLY A 346 2.20 -11.79 3.25
CA GLY A 346 1.11 -12.58 3.83
C GLY A 346 1.65 -13.72 4.71
N PHE A 347 2.68 -14.42 4.23
CA PHE A 347 3.39 -15.45 4.98
C PHE A 347 4.01 -14.90 6.27
N GLY A 348 4.76 -13.79 6.19
CA GLY A 348 5.40 -13.17 7.36
C GLY A 348 4.41 -12.77 8.45
N ALA A 349 3.30 -12.14 8.06
CA ALA A 349 2.22 -11.78 8.98
C ALA A 349 1.59 -13.01 9.63
N ALA A 350 1.28 -14.06 8.86
CA ALA A 350 0.74 -15.32 9.37
C ALA A 350 1.69 -15.99 10.38
N VAL A 351 3.00 -16.04 10.06
CA VAL A 351 4.03 -16.63 10.92
C VAL A 351 4.17 -15.90 12.27
N ALA A 352 4.00 -14.58 12.28
CA ALA A 352 3.97 -13.79 13.52
C ALA A 352 2.67 -14.03 14.32
N LEU A 353 1.51 -14.10 13.67
CA LEU A 353 0.23 -14.39 14.32
C LEU A 353 0.15 -15.81 14.88
N ILE A 354 0.81 -16.79 14.25
CA ILE A 354 0.97 -18.14 14.80
C ILE A 354 1.73 -18.09 16.13
N ARG A 355 2.76 -17.24 16.25
CA ARG A 355 3.49 -17.05 17.51
C ARG A 355 2.62 -16.43 18.58
N PHE A 356 1.80 -15.43 18.24
CA PHE A 356 0.82 -14.87 19.17
C PHE A 356 -0.17 -15.91 19.68
N ASN A 357 -0.68 -16.78 18.81
CA ASN A 357 -1.56 -17.87 19.23
C ASN A 357 -0.85 -18.88 20.12
N ARG A 358 0.35 -19.35 19.71
CA ARG A 358 1.09 -20.40 20.45
C ARG A 358 1.63 -19.94 21.81
N LYS A 359 2.07 -18.68 21.92
CA LYS A 359 2.56 -18.09 23.18
C LYS A 359 1.44 -17.46 24.02
N GLY A 360 0.20 -17.49 23.55
CA GLY A 360 -0.96 -16.98 24.27
C GLY A 360 -0.92 -15.47 24.49
N LEU A 361 -0.89 -14.67 23.41
CA LEU A 361 -1.04 -13.21 23.49
C LEU A 361 -2.37 -12.86 24.17
N ALA A 362 -2.29 -12.17 25.31
CA ALA A 362 -3.45 -11.72 26.05
C ALA A 362 -4.36 -10.84 25.18
N PRO A 363 -5.68 -11.08 25.18
CA PRO A 363 -6.61 -10.28 24.39
C PRO A 363 -6.59 -8.82 24.89
N PRO A 364 -6.57 -7.82 23.99
CA PRO A 364 -6.68 -6.42 24.39
C PRO A 364 -8.07 -6.15 24.99
N ALA A 365 -8.16 -5.20 25.93
CA ALA A 365 -9.44 -4.84 26.53
C ALA A 365 -10.41 -4.25 25.48
N ASP A 366 -11.61 -4.83 25.36
CA ASP A 366 -12.77 -4.23 24.71
C ASP A 366 -13.53 -3.38 25.75
N ASP A 367 -12.84 -2.38 26.29
CA ASP A 367 -13.24 -1.53 27.41
C ASP A 367 -14.33 -0.50 27.09
N THR A 368 -14.61 -0.26 25.81
CA THR A 368 -15.67 0.63 25.35
C THR A 368 -16.56 -0.04 24.31
N PRO A 369 -17.87 0.31 24.24
CA PRO A 369 -18.77 -0.24 23.24
C PRO A 369 -18.29 0.03 21.81
N SER A 370 -18.50 -0.94 20.92
CA SER A 370 -18.30 -0.80 19.47
C SER A 370 -19.14 0.36 18.92
N ARG A 371 -18.51 1.49 18.55
CA ARG A 371 -19.21 2.68 18.08
C ARG A 371 -18.58 3.33 16.86
N GLY A 372 -17.51 4.09 17.04
CA GLY A 372 -17.02 5.05 16.05
C GLY A 372 -16.05 4.39 15.09
N ILE A 373 -15.02 3.76 15.64
CA ILE A 373 -13.95 3.15 14.86
C ILE A 373 -14.46 2.02 13.95
N ASP A 374 -15.43 1.23 14.40
CA ASP A 374 -16.02 0.16 13.57
C ASP A 374 -16.76 0.73 12.35
N VAL A 375 -17.53 1.81 12.54
CA VAL A 375 -18.25 2.50 11.46
C VAL A 375 -17.28 3.16 10.50
N LEU A 376 -16.27 3.87 11.02
CA LEU A 376 -15.20 4.46 10.21
C LEU A 376 -14.48 3.39 9.39
N SER A 377 -14.17 2.25 10.01
CA SER A 377 -13.47 1.15 9.35
C SER A 377 -14.28 0.56 8.20
N LEU A 378 -15.59 0.30 8.42
CA LEU A 378 -16.47 -0.19 7.37
C LEU A 378 -16.70 0.86 6.25
N LEU A 379 -16.91 2.12 6.62
CA LEU A 379 -17.06 3.23 5.66
C LEU A 379 -15.79 3.43 4.84
N PHE A 380 -14.62 3.26 5.44
CA PHE A 380 -13.36 3.36 4.74
C PHE A 380 -13.18 2.20 3.76
N VAL A 381 -13.27 0.96 4.25
CA VAL A 381 -12.97 -0.24 3.45
C VAL A 381 -14.00 -0.45 2.34
N PHE A 382 -15.29 -0.28 2.62
CA PHE A 382 -16.33 -0.43 1.60
C PHE A 382 -16.67 0.88 0.87
N GLY A 383 -16.41 2.04 1.45
CA GLY A 383 -16.72 3.34 0.83
C GLY A 383 -15.51 3.96 0.16
N ILE A 384 -14.70 4.66 0.95
CA ILE A 384 -13.60 5.52 0.47
C ILE A 384 -12.61 4.74 -0.39
N LEU A 385 -12.12 3.60 0.11
CA LEU A 385 -11.16 2.75 -0.59
C LEU A 385 -11.69 2.33 -1.97
N MET A 386 -13.00 2.06 -2.04
CA MET A 386 -13.63 1.52 -3.24
C MET A 386 -13.84 2.59 -4.29
N ILE A 387 -14.34 3.77 -3.88
CA ILE A 387 -14.53 4.90 -4.78
C ILE A 387 -13.20 5.33 -5.40
N VAL A 388 -12.16 5.42 -4.55
CA VAL A 388 -10.83 5.87 -4.97
C VAL A 388 -10.20 4.90 -5.98
N ASN A 389 -10.33 3.58 -5.78
CA ASN A 389 -9.80 2.61 -6.73
C ASN A 389 -10.68 2.49 -7.98
N PHE A 390 -12.01 2.50 -7.85
CA PHE A 390 -12.93 2.43 -8.99
C PHE A 390 -12.73 3.57 -9.99
N ALA A 391 -12.38 4.77 -9.51
CA ALA A 391 -12.09 5.92 -10.37
C ALA A 391 -11.05 5.58 -11.46
N LYS A 392 -10.02 4.78 -11.15
CA LYS A 392 -9.01 4.41 -12.15
C LYS A 392 -9.58 3.54 -13.27
N ALA A 393 -10.39 2.53 -12.93
CA ALA A 393 -11.05 1.69 -13.92
C ALA A 393 -12.01 2.51 -14.78
N TYR A 394 -12.80 3.38 -14.13
CA TYR A 394 -13.72 4.29 -14.80
C TYR A 394 -13.04 5.20 -15.83
N TYR A 395 -11.96 5.90 -15.46
CA TYR A 395 -11.21 6.74 -16.41
C TYR A 395 -10.50 5.93 -17.49
N GLY A 396 -10.11 4.68 -17.19
CA GLY A 396 -9.60 3.74 -18.20
C GLY A 396 -10.64 3.44 -19.28
N TRP A 397 -11.90 3.26 -18.90
CA TRP A 397 -12.99 3.02 -19.86
C TRP A 397 -13.31 4.21 -20.73
N LEU A 398 -13.17 5.44 -20.22
CA LEU A 398 -13.38 6.64 -21.02
C LEU A 398 -12.41 6.76 -22.20
N LYS A 399 -11.27 6.04 -22.16
CA LYS A 399 -10.29 5.99 -23.24
C LYS A 399 -10.61 4.93 -24.31
N ILE A 400 -11.64 4.11 -24.11
CA ILE A 400 -12.03 3.08 -25.08
C ILE A 400 -12.75 3.75 -26.25
N GLU A 401 -12.25 3.52 -27.46
CA GLU A 401 -12.90 3.95 -28.71
C GLU A 401 -14.36 3.45 -28.74
N ASN A 402 -15.30 4.34 -29.06
CA ASN A 402 -16.77 4.12 -29.12
C ASN A 402 -17.58 4.31 -27.81
N MET A 403 -16.99 4.79 -26.71
CA MET A 403 -17.79 5.25 -25.57
C MET A 403 -18.49 6.57 -25.89
N LYS A 404 -19.80 6.66 -25.62
CA LYS A 404 -20.54 7.93 -25.76
C LYS A 404 -19.91 8.99 -24.85
N THR A 405 -19.61 10.15 -25.41
CA THR A 405 -19.02 11.29 -24.68
C THR A 405 -20.01 11.99 -23.75
N VAL A 406 -21.31 11.77 -23.97
CA VAL A 406 -22.41 12.38 -23.21
C VAL A 406 -23.45 11.33 -22.81
N LEU A 407 -23.91 11.39 -21.57
CA LEU A 407 -25.02 10.61 -21.02
C LEU A 407 -26.04 11.57 -20.39
N LEU A 408 -27.31 11.47 -20.81
CA LEU A 408 -28.40 12.34 -20.34
C LEU A 408 -28.02 13.84 -20.39
N THR A 409 -27.44 14.29 -21.51
CA THR A 409 -26.95 15.68 -21.73
C THR A 409 -25.70 16.10 -20.94
N PHE A 410 -25.22 15.29 -19.99
CA PHE A 410 -24.01 15.58 -19.21
C PHE A 410 -22.79 14.84 -19.76
N PRO A 411 -21.59 15.46 -19.79
CA PRO A 411 -20.35 14.79 -20.14
C PRO A 411 -20.16 13.55 -19.28
N ILE A 412 -19.87 12.41 -19.92
CA ILE A 412 -19.81 11.13 -19.21
C ILE A 412 -18.83 11.21 -18.03
N GLN A 413 -17.67 11.83 -18.23
CA GLN A 413 -16.61 12.05 -17.23
C GLN A 413 -17.06 12.68 -15.90
N ASN A 414 -18.17 13.42 -15.90
CA ASN A 414 -18.70 14.09 -14.71
C ASN A 414 -19.61 13.17 -13.86
N TRP A 415 -19.99 11.99 -14.35
CA TRP A 415 -20.89 11.07 -13.66
C TRP A 415 -20.23 10.30 -12.50
N ALA A 416 -18.89 10.27 -12.43
CA ALA A 416 -18.18 9.58 -11.36
C ALA A 416 -18.54 10.13 -9.96
N VAL A 417 -18.67 11.46 -9.82
CA VAL A 417 -18.96 12.10 -8.53
C VAL A 417 -20.40 11.85 -8.07
N PRO A 418 -21.46 12.09 -8.87
CA PRO A 418 -22.82 11.72 -8.49
C PRO A 418 -22.97 10.23 -8.16
N ALA A 419 -22.35 9.34 -8.95
CA ALA A 419 -22.39 7.89 -8.69
C ALA A 419 -21.74 7.54 -7.33
N ALA A 420 -20.59 8.15 -7.03
CA ALA A 420 -19.92 8.00 -5.73
C ALA A 420 -20.79 8.50 -4.57
N ILE A 421 -21.49 9.63 -4.72
CA ILE A 421 -22.40 10.18 -3.70
C ILE A 421 -23.56 9.22 -3.44
N VAL A 422 -24.23 8.73 -4.49
CA VAL A 422 -25.33 7.77 -4.37
C VAL A 422 -24.85 6.49 -3.68
N TYR A 423 -23.69 5.97 -4.08
CA TYR A 423 -23.08 4.80 -3.44
C TYR A 423 -22.81 5.02 -1.94
N LEU A 424 -22.22 6.15 -1.57
CA LEU A 424 -21.98 6.49 -0.16
C LEU A 424 -23.28 6.63 0.63
N CYS A 425 -24.32 7.21 0.06
CA CYS A 425 -25.62 7.32 0.71
C CYS A 425 -26.24 5.93 0.99
N VAL A 426 -26.17 5.03 0.00
CA VAL A 426 -26.63 3.63 0.17
C VAL A 426 -25.80 2.93 1.25
N LEU A 427 -24.47 3.05 1.21
CA LEU A 427 -23.59 2.45 2.19
C LEU A 427 -23.88 2.98 3.61
N LEU A 428 -24.03 4.30 3.78
CA LEU A 428 -24.40 4.90 5.06
C LEU A 428 -25.75 4.38 5.56
N PHE A 429 -26.75 4.28 4.69
CA PHE A 429 -28.04 3.70 5.06
C PHE A 429 -27.93 2.24 5.52
N VAL A 430 -27.15 1.41 4.81
CA VAL A 430 -26.85 0.03 5.20
C VAL A 430 -26.15 -0.04 6.55
N LEU A 431 -25.14 0.81 6.80
CA LEU A 431 -24.43 0.88 8.07
C LEU A 431 -25.36 1.32 9.21
N LEU A 432 -26.26 2.27 8.98
CA LEU A 432 -27.28 2.67 9.97
C LEU A 432 -28.24 1.52 10.30
N ARG A 433 -28.66 0.73 9.30
CA ARG A 433 -29.49 -0.47 9.48
C ARG A 433 -28.75 -1.56 10.24
N LEU A 434 -27.47 -1.78 9.93
CA LEU A 434 -26.59 -2.72 10.61
C LEU A 434 -26.44 -2.38 12.09
N ARG A 435 -26.21 -1.11 12.42
CA ARG A 435 -26.11 -0.65 13.83
C ARG A 435 -27.40 -0.86 14.62
N ARG A 436 -28.55 -0.81 13.96
CA ARG A 436 -29.86 -1.09 14.57
C ARG A 436 -30.17 -2.59 14.68
N GLY A 437 -29.28 -3.47 14.22
CA GLY A 437 -29.52 -4.92 14.20
C GLY A 437 -30.61 -5.35 13.23
N LYS A 438 -31.00 -4.48 12.28
CA LYS A 438 -32.14 -4.71 11.37
C LYS A 438 -31.73 -5.26 10.00
N LEU A 439 -30.49 -5.70 9.84
CA LEU A 439 -29.97 -6.15 8.55
C LEU A 439 -29.90 -7.69 8.53
N ALA A 440 -30.91 -8.32 7.94
CA ALA A 440 -31.09 -9.78 7.97
C ALA A 440 -29.95 -10.56 7.29
N MET A 441 -29.29 -9.95 6.29
CA MET A 441 -28.19 -10.58 5.55
C MET A 441 -26.90 -10.71 6.37
N VAL A 442 -26.75 -9.98 7.48
CA VAL A 442 -25.51 -9.98 8.27
C VAL A 442 -25.59 -11.01 9.40
N PRO A 443 -24.65 -11.96 9.49
CA PRO A 443 -24.65 -12.96 10.55
C PRO A 443 -24.66 -12.36 11.95
N ALA A 444 -25.34 -13.03 12.88
CA ALA A 444 -25.38 -12.61 14.27
C ALA A 444 -24.01 -12.79 14.95
N SER A 445 -23.29 -13.87 14.66
CA SER A 445 -22.00 -14.18 15.30
C SER A 445 -20.85 -13.32 14.76
N PRO A 446 -19.89 -12.90 15.61
CA PRO A 446 -18.70 -12.16 15.16
C PRO A 446 -17.88 -12.92 14.12
N PHE A 447 -17.81 -14.25 14.24
CA PHE A 447 -17.14 -15.11 13.27
C PHE A 447 -17.80 -15.03 11.89
N GLY A 448 -19.13 -15.20 11.81
CA GLY A 448 -19.86 -15.11 10.56
C GLY A 448 -19.75 -13.72 9.92
N ARG A 449 -19.73 -12.65 10.72
CA ARG A 449 -19.47 -11.28 10.22
C ARG A 449 -18.08 -11.14 9.62
N ALA A 450 -17.06 -11.71 10.27
CA ALA A 450 -15.69 -11.70 9.75
C ALA A 450 -15.57 -12.48 8.44
N GLN A 451 -16.22 -13.65 8.32
CA GLN A 451 -16.29 -14.42 7.07
C GLN A 451 -16.98 -13.64 5.95
N LEU A 452 -18.16 -13.06 6.23
CA LEU A 452 -18.89 -12.24 5.26
C LEU A 452 -18.04 -11.05 4.80
N GLN A 453 -17.38 -10.36 5.74
CA GLN A 453 -16.50 -9.24 5.43
C GLN A 453 -15.33 -9.67 4.53
N ALA A 454 -14.67 -10.78 4.84
CA ALA A 454 -13.57 -11.31 4.02
C ALA A 454 -14.02 -11.67 2.61
N PHE A 455 -15.21 -12.28 2.49
CA PHE A 455 -15.82 -12.58 1.19
C PHE A 455 -16.12 -11.31 0.39
N LEU A 456 -16.83 -10.34 0.99
CA LEU A 456 -17.23 -9.11 0.31
C LEU A 456 -16.03 -8.30 -0.17
N ILE A 457 -15.00 -8.13 0.67
CA ILE A 457 -13.78 -7.40 0.28
C ILE A 457 -13.09 -8.12 -0.88
N THR A 458 -12.91 -9.44 -0.77
CA THR A 458 -12.20 -10.23 -1.79
C THR A 458 -12.93 -10.21 -3.13
N ILE A 459 -14.26 -10.40 -3.13
CA ILE A 459 -15.08 -10.37 -4.34
C ILE A 459 -15.12 -8.97 -4.95
N LEU A 460 -15.20 -7.92 -4.14
CA LEU A 460 -15.19 -6.55 -4.64
C LEU A 460 -13.88 -6.21 -5.34
N VAL A 461 -12.75 -6.62 -4.76
CA VAL A 461 -11.42 -6.44 -5.35
C VAL A 461 -11.25 -7.29 -6.61
N LEU A 462 -11.76 -8.54 -6.64
CA LEU A 462 -11.82 -9.36 -7.86
C LEU A 462 -12.62 -8.66 -8.97
N ASN A 463 -13.79 -8.10 -8.65
CA ASN A 463 -14.58 -7.36 -9.63
C ASN A 463 -13.80 -6.16 -10.17
N MET A 464 -13.15 -5.37 -9.30
CA MET A 464 -12.30 -4.26 -9.75
C MET A 464 -11.20 -4.69 -10.71
N TYR A 465 -10.62 -5.86 -10.50
CA TYR A 465 -9.60 -6.40 -11.40
C TYR A 465 -10.18 -6.83 -12.76
N LEU A 466 -11.33 -7.49 -12.77
CA LEU A 466 -12.02 -7.86 -14.01
C LEU A 466 -12.45 -6.64 -14.83
N LEU A 467 -12.70 -5.52 -14.16
CA LEU A 467 -13.06 -4.25 -14.79
C LEU A 467 -11.86 -3.51 -15.41
N LEU A 468 -10.62 -3.90 -15.10
CA LEU A 468 -9.45 -3.34 -15.76
C LEU A 468 -9.35 -3.86 -17.20
N ALA A 469 -9.15 -2.96 -18.14
CA ALA A 469 -9.37 -3.22 -19.56
C ALA A 469 -8.26 -4.01 -20.28
N ARG A 470 -7.70 -5.11 -19.71
CA ARG A 470 -6.92 -6.20 -20.39
C ARG A 470 -5.98 -6.97 -19.42
N PRO A 471 -6.46 -7.81 -18.48
CA PRO A 471 -5.58 -8.79 -17.83
C PRO A 471 -5.18 -9.90 -18.83
N THR A 472 -3.93 -10.38 -18.77
CA THR A 472 -3.55 -11.60 -19.52
C THR A 472 -4.22 -12.82 -18.90
N TRP A 473 -4.45 -13.87 -19.70
CA TRP A 473 -5.07 -15.12 -19.22
C TRP A 473 -4.27 -15.79 -18.10
N THR A 474 -2.94 -15.76 -18.17
CA THR A 474 -2.04 -16.30 -17.13
C THR A 474 -2.16 -15.54 -15.81
N ASN A 475 -2.24 -14.21 -15.85
CA ASN A 475 -2.44 -13.38 -14.67
C ASN A 475 -3.85 -13.55 -14.09
N LEU A 476 -4.86 -13.69 -14.95
CA LEU A 476 -6.22 -13.95 -14.49
C LEU A 476 -6.35 -15.31 -13.81
N LEU A 477 -5.73 -16.35 -14.39
CA LEU A 477 -5.77 -17.71 -13.83
C LEU A 477 -5.12 -17.78 -12.45
N THR A 478 -3.90 -17.27 -12.29
CA THR A 478 -3.19 -17.25 -10.99
C THR A 478 -3.98 -16.48 -9.95
N PHE A 479 -4.54 -15.35 -10.33
CA PHE A 479 -5.33 -14.50 -9.46
C PHE A 479 -6.63 -15.19 -8.99
N VAL A 480 -7.42 -15.74 -9.91
CA VAL A 480 -8.68 -16.44 -9.61
C VAL A 480 -8.40 -17.68 -8.76
N LEU A 481 -7.35 -18.45 -9.06
CA LEU A 481 -6.99 -19.64 -8.30
C LEU A 481 -6.62 -19.29 -6.86
N ALA A 482 -5.76 -18.29 -6.66
CA ALA A 482 -5.34 -17.83 -5.34
C ALA A 482 -6.54 -17.33 -4.50
N ILE A 483 -7.44 -16.53 -5.09
CA ILE A 483 -8.67 -16.10 -4.43
C ILE A 483 -9.58 -17.28 -4.10
N THR A 484 -9.78 -18.21 -5.04
CA THR A 484 -10.68 -19.35 -4.86
C THR A 484 -10.20 -20.23 -3.71
N ILE A 485 -8.92 -20.59 -3.70
CA ILE A 485 -8.33 -21.39 -2.62
C ILE A 485 -8.42 -20.63 -1.29
N GLY A 486 -8.09 -19.33 -1.27
CA GLY A 486 -8.18 -18.51 -0.07
C GLY A 486 -9.59 -18.46 0.52
N LEU A 487 -10.61 -18.24 -0.33
CA LEU A 487 -12.01 -18.23 0.06
C LEU A 487 -12.50 -19.61 0.52
N LEU A 488 -12.10 -20.70 -0.16
CA LEU A 488 -12.41 -22.06 0.29
C LEU A 488 -11.84 -22.32 1.69
N ILE A 489 -10.62 -21.87 1.99
CA ILE A 489 -10.04 -22.01 3.33
C ILE A 489 -10.84 -21.20 4.36
N ILE A 490 -11.24 -19.97 4.03
CA ILE A 490 -12.07 -19.09 4.89
C ILE A 490 -13.42 -19.75 5.20
N PHE A 491 -14.10 -20.31 4.20
CA PHE A 491 -15.43 -20.90 4.36
C PHE A 491 -15.43 -22.32 4.93
N THR A 492 -14.33 -23.06 4.84
CA THR A 492 -14.16 -24.34 5.54
C THR A 492 -13.88 -24.18 7.04
N ARG A 493 -13.67 -22.95 7.52
CA ARG A 493 -13.56 -22.69 8.96
C ARG A 493 -14.94 -22.77 9.60
N GLU A 494 -15.03 -23.49 10.70
CA GLU A 494 -16.21 -23.55 11.57
C GLU A 494 -15.98 -22.69 12.82
N GLU A 495 -17.04 -22.22 13.48
CA GLU A 495 -16.98 -21.40 14.70
C GLU A 495 -16.53 -22.21 15.94
N LYS A 496 -15.29 -22.73 15.87
CA LYS A 496 -14.59 -23.49 16.92
C LYS A 496 -13.40 -22.66 17.38
N PRO A 497 -13.59 -21.72 18.31
CA PRO A 497 -12.55 -20.77 18.68
C PRO A 497 -11.36 -21.44 19.37
N VAL A 498 -10.20 -20.82 19.21
CA VAL A 498 -9.03 -21.12 20.02
C VAL A 498 -9.28 -20.68 21.45
N GLU A 499 -8.89 -21.49 22.41
CA GLU A 499 -9.02 -21.15 23.82
C GLU A 499 -8.11 -19.96 24.18
N ILE A 500 -8.72 -18.79 24.44
CA ILE A 500 -8.01 -17.55 24.81
C ILE A 500 -8.04 -17.28 26.32
N THR A 501 -8.79 -18.05 27.11
CA THR A 501 -8.87 -17.91 28.58
C THR A 501 -7.54 -18.19 29.27
N THR A 502 -6.68 -19.00 28.65
CA THR A 502 -5.32 -19.30 29.10
C THR A 502 -4.24 -18.41 28.48
N ALA A 503 -4.62 -17.51 27.56
CA ALA A 503 -3.70 -16.57 26.93
C ALA A 503 -3.41 -15.40 27.87
N THR A 504 -2.38 -15.54 28.70
CA THR A 504 -2.04 -14.60 29.78
C THR A 504 -0.81 -13.73 29.46
N THR A 505 -0.10 -13.98 28.37
CA THR A 505 1.15 -13.26 28.07
C THR A 505 0.82 -11.83 27.60
N PRO A 506 1.16 -10.79 28.38
CA PRO A 506 0.83 -9.42 28.04
C PRO A 506 1.68 -8.92 26.85
N PRO A 507 1.20 -7.97 26.03
CA PRO A 507 1.99 -7.34 24.96
C PRO A 507 3.33 -6.77 25.42
N GLU A 508 3.42 -6.39 26.70
CA GLU A 508 4.58 -5.80 27.36
C GLU A 508 5.66 -6.81 27.75
N SER A 509 5.42 -8.11 27.56
CA SER A 509 6.38 -9.16 27.90
C SER A 509 7.57 -9.17 26.93
N PHE A 510 8.79 -9.17 27.46
CA PHE A 510 10.00 -9.33 26.63
C PHE A 510 10.08 -10.70 25.94
N SER A 511 9.25 -11.67 26.32
CA SER A 511 9.15 -12.97 25.63
C SER A 511 8.71 -12.85 24.16
N TRP A 512 8.19 -11.68 23.74
CA TRP A 512 7.90 -11.37 22.35
C TRP A 512 9.12 -10.94 21.54
N PHE A 513 10.26 -10.64 22.16
CA PHE A 513 11.46 -10.22 21.42
C PHE A 513 11.80 -11.22 20.30
N PRO A 514 12.11 -10.75 19.08
CA PRO A 514 12.41 -11.64 17.97
C PRO A 514 13.55 -12.62 18.31
N GLY A 515 13.32 -13.90 18.03
CA GLY A 515 14.27 -14.97 18.36
C GLY A 515 15.51 -14.97 17.45
N PRO A 516 16.51 -15.85 17.71
CA PRO A 516 17.78 -15.86 16.99
C PRO A 516 17.62 -16.09 15.48
N VAL A 517 16.66 -16.92 15.05
CA VAL A 517 16.37 -17.15 13.63
C VAL A 517 16.00 -15.85 12.91
N HIS A 518 15.29 -14.93 13.58
CA HIS A 518 14.95 -13.65 12.98
C HIS A 518 16.20 -12.82 12.70
N TRP A 519 17.10 -12.72 13.68
CA TRP A 519 18.36 -11.97 13.55
C TRP A 519 19.34 -12.62 12.57
N LEU A 520 19.33 -13.95 12.47
CA LEU A 520 20.09 -14.65 11.44
C LEU A 520 19.68 -14.21 10.04
N LEU A 521 18.38 -13.99 9.78
CA LEU A 521 17.92 -13.46 8.48
C LEU A 521 18.46 -12.06 8.21
N TRP A 522 18.59 -11.19 9.22
CA TRP A 522 19.23 -9.88 9.00
C TRP A 522 20.68 -10.03 8.56
N ILE A 523 21.44 -10.91 9.23
CA ILE A 523 22.85 -11.16 8.92
C ILE A 523 23.02 -11.81 7.53
N LEU A 524 22.08 -12.67 7.12
CA LEU A 524 22.12 -13.33 5.82
C LEU A 524 21.66 -12.44 4.65
N SER A 525 21.04 -11.29 4.92
CA SER A 525 20.48 -10.42 3.87
C SER A 525 21.54 -9.91 2.88
N PRO A 526 22.71 -9.38 3.32
CA PRO A 526 23.75 -8.95 2.39
C PRO A 526 24.29 -10.09 1.52
N ALA A 527 24.47 -11.29 2.09
CA ALA A 527 24.93 -12.46 1.34
C ALA A 527 23.92 -12.90 0.27
N LEU A 528 22.63 -12.88 0.58
CA LEU A 528 21.58 -13.15 -0.39
C LEU A 528 21.57 -12.11 -1.52
N ILE A 529 21.61 -10.82 -1.18
CA ILE A 529 21.62 -9.72 -2.15
C ILE A 529 22.83 -9.85 -3.09
N TRP A 530 24.02 -10.11 -2.53
CA TRP A 530 25.23 -10.34 -3.30
C TRP A 530 25.10 -11.56 -4.23
N GLY A 531 24.55 -12.67 -3.73
CA GLY A 531 24.32 -13.87 -4.54
C GLY A 531 23.35 -13.62 -5.70
N MET A 532 22.21 -12.96 -5.45
CA MET A 532 21.25 -12.60 -6.49
C MET A 532 21.87 -11.65 -7.52
N ALA A 533 22.59 -10.62 -7.07
CA ALA A 533 23.27 -9.69 -7.96
C ALA A 533 24.32 -10.38 -8.85
N THR A 534 25.14 -11.26 -8.26
CA THR A 534 26.17 -12.02 -8.98
C THR A 534 25.59 -12.95 -10.03
N ILE A 535 24.42 -13.55 -9.77
CA ILE A 535 23.73 -14.37 -10.76
C ILE A 535 23.12 -13.49 -11.85
N SER A 536 22.47 -12.38 -11.48
CA SER A 536 21.76 -11.49 -12.41
C SER A 536 22.67 -10.82 -13.44
N ILE A 537 23.92 -10.51 -13.09
CA ILE A 537 24.89 -9.96 -14.06
C ILE A 537 25.26 -10.95 -15.16
N GLY A 538 25.07 -12.25 -14.93
CA GLY A 538 25.33 -13.30 -15.93
C GLY A 538 24.20 -13.46 -16.95
N PHE A 539 23.10 -12.73 -16.82
CA PHE A 539 21.97 -12.85 -17.73
C PHE A 539 22.07 -11.89 -18.92
N GLU A 540 21.72 -12.39 -20.11
CA GLU A 540 21.56 -11.61 -21.32
C GLU A 540 20.22 -10.86 -21.31
N LEU A 541 20.22 -9.68 -20.68
CA LEU A 541 19.04 -8.83 -20.54
C LEU A 541 19.23 -7.51 -21.28
N GLN A 542 18.15 -6.96 -21.82
CA GLN A 542 18.14 -5.58 -22.28
C GLN A 542 18.22 -4.64 -21.06
N ARG A 543 19.26 -3.81 -21.04
CA ARG A 543 19.58 -2.91 -19.93
C ARG A 543 18.97 -1.55 -20.22
N TYR A 544 17.96 -1.17 -19.44
CA TYR A 544 17.20 0.06 -19.66
C TYR A 544 17.53 1.17 -18.66
N GLN A 545 17.97 0.81 -17.46
CA GLN A 545 18.14 1.73 -16.34
C GLN A 545 19.40 1.39 -15.57
N ILE A 546 20.30 2.36 -15.49
CA ILE A 546 21.62 2.22 -14.86
C ILE A 546 21.78 3.37 -13.88
N ARG A 547 22.19 3.05 -12.65
CA ARG A 547 22.44 4.03 -11.59
C ARG A 547 23.86 4.57 -11.64
N PHE A 548 24.82 3.67 -11.88
CA PHE A 548 26.25 3.94 -11.94
C PHE A 548 26.77 3.61 -13.35
N PRO A 549 26.72 4.56 -14.30
CA PRO A 549 27.10 4.33 -15.70
C PRO A 549 28.62 4.24 -15.90
N GLU A 550 29.42 4.88 -15.03
CA GLU A 550 30.89 4.89 -15.09
C GLU A 550 31.53 3.49 -14.97
N GLU A 551 30.76 2.47 -14.54
CA GLU A 551 31.22 1.08 -14.44
C GLU A 551 30.96 0.24 -15.69
N ILE A 552 30.23 0.77 -16.68
CA ILE A 552 30.00 0.06 -17.93
C ILE A 552 31.13 0.45 -18.87
N GLU A 553 32.10 -0.45 -19.06
CA GLU A 553 33.05 -0.32 -20.17
C GLU A 553 32.24 -0.21 -21.47
N GLU A 554 32.28 0.95 -22.11
CA GLU A 554 31.73 1.09 -23.45
C GLU A 554 32.44 0.07 -24.35
N PRO A 555 31.70 -0.79 -25.09
CA PRO A 555 32.33 -1.53 -26.17
C PRO A 555 32.93 -0.48 -27.10
N ALA A 556 34.23 -0.57 -27.39
CA ALA A 556 34.90 0.28 -28.38
C ALA A 556 34.00 0.37 -29.61
N GLU A 557 33.58 1.58 -29.98
CA GLU A 557 32.68 1.83 -31.09
C GLU A 557 33.19 1.08 -32.32
N THR A 558 32.51 0.00 -32.69
CA THR A 558 32.75 -0.64 -33.97
C THR A 558 32.16 0.29 -35.03
N GLU A 559 32.96 0.56 -36.07
CA GLU A 559 32.71 1.38 -37.29
C GLU A 559 31.29 1.21 -37.90
N GLU A 560 30.58 0.14 -37.54
CA GLU A 560 29.21 -0.16 -37.93
C GLU A 560 28.14 0.72 -37.25
N GLN A 561 28.40 1.25 -36.04
CA GLN A 561 27.48 2.18 -35.35
C GLN A 561 27.55 3.61 -35.91
N GLU A 562 28.75 4.08 -36.29
CA GLU A 562 28.93 5.38 -36.96
C GLU A 562 28.20 5.44 -38.30
N THR A 563 28.16 4.31 -39.02
CA THR A 563 27.45 4.19 -40.31
C THR A 563 25.93 4.24 -40.12
N ARG A 564 25.40 3.76 -38.99
CA ARG A 564 23.96 3.85 -38.66
C ARG A 564 23.54 5.23 -38.16
N LEU A 565 24.42 5.98 -37.51
CA LEU A 565 24.17 7.36 -37.08
C LEU A 565 24.18 8.34 -38.27
N LYS A 566 25.07 8.16 -39.25
CA LYS A 566 25.10 8.97 -40.50
C LYS A 566 23.88 8.77 -41.39
N LEU A 567 23.12 7.68 -41.23
CA LEU A 567 21.86 7.42 -41.94
C LEU A 567 20.61 8.00 -41.22
N ARG A 568 20.77 8.62 -40.04
CA ARG A 568 19.69 9.22 -39.24
C ARG A 568 19.72 10.74 -39.18
N GLU A 569 20.59 11.41 -39.93
CA GLU A 569 20.43 12.85 -40.13
C GLU A 569 19.13 13.12 -40.93
N PRO A 570 18.20 13.93 -40.40
CA PRO A 570 17.06 14.36 -41.18
C PRO A 570 17.58 15.26 -42.30
N LYS A 571 17.34 14.90 -43.56
CA LYS A 571 17.34 15.89 -44.64
C LYS A 571 16.36 17.00 -44.23
N GLY A 572 16.88 18.22 -44.06
CA GLY A 572 16.14 19.35 -43.52
C GLY A 572 14.76 19.53 -44.14
N SER A 573 13.76 19.80 -43.30
CA SER A 573 12.49 20.36 -43.78
C SER A 573 12.62 21.89 -43.86
N PRO A 574 12.03 22.53 -44.89
CA PRO A 574 12.12 23.98 -45.05
C PRO A 574 11.34 24.73 -43.97
N ASP A 575 11.82 25.93 -43.65
CA ASP A 575 11.11 26.96 -42.88
C ASP A 575 9.63 27.08 -43.29
N ASN A 576 8.73 27.10 -42.30
CA ASN A 576 7.35 27.58 -42.46
C ASN A 576 6.96 28.44 -41.25
N HIS A 577 7.58 29.62 -41.18
CA HIS A 577 6.91 30.81 -40.68
C HIS A 577 5.83 31.22 -41.70
N GLU A 578 4.58 30.75 -41.56
CA GLU A 578 3.35 31.35 -42.13
C GLU A 578 2.10 30.45 -41.96
N VAL A 579 1.54 30.28 -40.76
CA VAL A 579 0.13 29.78 -40.61
C VAL A 579 -0.57 30.34 -39.34
N LEU A 580 -0.40 31.63 -39.02
CA LEU A 580 -1.18 32.30 -37.95
C LEU A 580 -1.76 33.66 -38.37
N SER A 581 -2.21 33.77 -39.62
CA SER A 581 -3.04 34.90 -40.07
C SER A 581 -4.15 34.41 -41.00
N GLY A 582 -5.27 33.95 -40.42
CA GLY A 582 -6.37 33.41 -41.21
C GLY A 582 -7.64 33.03 -40.45
N LEU A 583 -7.99 33.76 -39.39
CA LEU A 583 -9.31 33.68 -38.75
C LEU A 583 -9.87 35.10 -38.53
N ARG A 584 -10.32 35.74 -39.62
CA ARG A 584 -11.36 36.78 -39.62
C ARG A 584 -12.14 36.73 -40.94
N SER A 585 -13.48 36.80 -40.83
CA SER A 585 -14.51 36.72 -41.89
C SER A 585 -14.79 35.28 -42.36
N ASN A 586 -16.00 34.70 -42.34
CA ASN A 586 -17.37 35.21 -42.40
C ASN A 586 -18.37 34.24 -41.72
N THR A 587 -19.47 34.82 -41.22
CA THR A 587 -20.80 34.25 -40.87
C THR A 587 -20.90 33.15 -39.83
#